data_AF-A0A1G2HSZ5-F1
#
_entry.id   AF-A0A1G2HSZ5-F1
#
_cell.length_a   1.000
_cell.length_b   1.000
_cell.length_c   1.000
_cell.angle_alpha   90.00
_cell.angle_beta   90.00
_cell.angle_gamma   90.00
#
_symmetry.space_group_name_H-M   'P 1'
#
loop_
_entity.id
_entity.type
_entity.pdbx_description
1 polymer ?
#
loop_
_entity_poly.entity_id
_entity_poly.type
_entity_poly.pdbx_seq_one_letter_code
_entity_poly.pdbx_strand_id
1 'polypeptide(L)'
;MDTEHIELASIDDFVSTYSTGKEDVEAYNRTQELVKKGVPIRKIGDLIGRSYGTVIAWKNNKKRPRAISGLEKCLSLDLLPLDISNHKFPAINILAAKVFWTGHLSWASNGHQNMSIHGNLQKLEELQNYLQESLDLKTSIRPQRKGKDSFILSGGTDSALYARLLQAIGMPPSTADSNQMPEYVRKLVHSQSVDDSVVRRALQDFVHVLFEERFYVAHEKHTNRLYLKCFKKEEDARKYGNEVTDLIRVALPKLPITEDHVKVHATARESYLPMIYLKVADMASLSTYYPSLLNESSLS
;
A
#
# COMPACT_ATOMS: atom_id res chain seq x y z
N MET A 1 28.90 -0.24 8.63
CA MET A 1 28.29 0.00 7.32
C MET A 1 27.10 0.86 7.60
N ASP A 2 27.10 2.10 7.11
CA ASP A 2 25.97 3.01 7.28
C ASP A 2 24.83 2.44 6.43
N THR A 3 23.80 1.89 7.07
CA THR A 3 22.55 1.54 6.39
C THR A 3 22.01 2.80 5.76
N GLU A 4 21.92 2.80 4.44
CA GLU A 4 21.45 3.93 3.68
C GLU A 4 19.99 4.24 4.11
N HIS A 5 19.76 5.46 4.58
CA HIS A 5 18.43 5.92 4.99
C HIS A 5 17.60 6.19 3.73
N ILE A 6 16.92 5.15 3.23
CA ILE A 6 15.95 5.31 2.15
C ILE A 6 14.63 5.75 2.76
N GLU A 7 14.39 7.07 2.76
CA GLU A 7 13.12 7.67 3.17
C GLU A 7 12.04 7.37 2.12
N LEU A 8 10.94 6.78 2.56
CA LEU A 8 9.82 6.35 1.72
C LEU A 8 8.64 7.32 1.80
N ALA A 9 8.43 7.96 2.95
CA ALA A 9 7.44 9.02 3.13
C ALA A 9 7.85 10.00 4.23
N SER A 10 7.84 11.28 3.90
CA SER A 10 8.04 12.40 4.82
C SER A 10 6.76 12.83 5.53
N ILE A 11 6.88 13.76 6.48
CA ILE A 11 5.73 14.45 7.09
C ILE A 11 4.91 15.20 6.03
N ASP A 12 5.59 15.86 5.09
CA ASP A 12 4.94 16.64 4.04
C ASP A 12 4.17 15.74 3.07
N ASP A 13 4.73 14.58 2.72
CA ASP A 13 4.04 13.58 1.90
C ASP A 13 2.74 13.13 2.56
N PHE A 14 2.78 12.82 3.86
CA PHE A 14 1.56 12.42 4.58
C PHE A 14 0.52 13.54 4.67
N VAL A 15 0.94 14.76 4.99
CA VAL A 15 0.04 15.93 5.07
C VAL A 15 -0.60 16.21 3.70
N SER A 16 0.15 16.04 2.61
CA SER A 16 -0.34 16.24 1.24
C SER A 16 -1.49 15.31 0.84
N THR A 17 -1.67 14.18 1.54
CA THR A 17 -2.79 13.26 1.29
C THR A 17 -4.15 13.89 1.62
N TYR A 18 -4.17 14.97 2.42
CA TYR A 18 -5.37 15.72 2.76
C TYR A 18 -5.54 16.88 1.77
N SER A 19 -6.75 17.06 1.24
CA SER A 19 -7.07 18.08 0.23
C SER A 19 -6.69 19.52 0.61
N THR A 20 -6.74 19.86 1.89
CA THR A 20 -6.32 21.17 2.45
C THR A 20 -5.30 21.00 3.57
N GLY A 21 -4.59 19.87 3.58
CA GLY A 21 -3.77 19.43 4.71
C GLY A 21 -2.70 20.45 5.06
N LYS A 22 -1.93 20.88 4.06
CA LYS A 22 -0.82 21.80 4.24
C LYS A 22 -1.31 23.16 4.74
N GLU A 23 -2.32 23.74 4.08
CA GLU A 23 -2.86 25.03 4.47
C GLU A 23 -3.49 24.99 5.87
N ASP A 24 -4.19 23.90 6.22
CA ASP A 24 -4.80 23.77 7.54
C ASP A 24 -3.77 23.56 8.66
N VAL A 25 -2.67 22.84 8.38
CA VAL A 25 -1.55 22.68 9.33
C VAL A 25 -0.88 24.03 9.57
N GLU A 26 -0.54 24.77 8.52
CA GLU A 26 0.08 26.10 8.61
C GLU A 26 -0.84 27.10 9.33
N ALA A 27 -2.12 27.16 8.96
CA ALA A 27 -3.09 28.05 9.59
C ALA A 27 -3.34 27.70 11.06
N TYR A 28 -3.34 26.40 11.42
CA TYR A 28 -3.47 25.96 12.81
C TYR A 28 -2.26 26.36 13.63
N ASN A 29 -1.04 26.08 13.16
CA ASN A 29 0.20 26.47 13.86
C ASN A 29 0.27 27.98 14.05
N ARG A 30 -0.05 28.75 13.00
CA ARG A 30 -0.11 30.20 13.08
C ARG A 30 -1.16 30.71 14.06
N THR A 31 -2.31 30.04 14.14
CA THR A 31 -3.33 30.33 15.16
C THR A 31 -2.77 30.18 16.57
N GLN A 32 -2.08 29.07 16.86
CA GLN A 32 -1.50 28.83 18.19
C GLN A 32 -0.46 29.90 18.55
N GLU A 33 0.38 30.30 17.61
CA GLU A 33 1.35 31.40 17.81
C GLU A 33 0.67 32.74 18.12
N LEU A 34 -0.35 33.12 17.34
CA LEU A 34 -1.04 34.40 17.51
C LEU A 34 -1.85 34.46 18.81
N VAL A 35 -2.43 33.33 19.22
CA VAL A 35 -3.07 33.19 20.54
C VAL A 35 -2.06 33.40 21.66
N LYS A 36 -0.86 32.79 21.58
CA LYS A 36 0.21 32.99 22.57
C LYS A 36 0.68 34.45 22.64
N LYS A 37 0.60 35.19 21.53
CA LYS A 37 0.91 36.63 21.44
C LYS A 37 -0.25 37.54 21.89
N GLY A 38 -1.37 36.99 22.37
CA GLY A 38 -2.51 37.78 22.86
C GLY A 38 -3.33 38.46 21.76
N VAL A 39 -3.21 38.04 20.49
CA VAL A 39 -3.95 38.65 19.39
C VAL A 39 -5.45 38.35 19.53
N PRO A 40 -6.35 39.35 19.36
CA PRO A 40 -7.80 39.11 19.42
C PRO A 40 -8.27 38.11 18.35
N ILE A 41 -9.12 37.16 18.74
CA ILE A 41 -9.55 36.03 17.90
C ILE A 41 -10.16 36.46 16.56
N ARG A 42 -10.93 37.56 16.53
CA ARG A 42 -11.48 38.12 15.28
C ARG A 42 -10.36 38.48 14.28
N LYS A 43 -9.34 39.18 14.77
CA LYS A 43 -8.17 39.58 13.97
C LYS A 43 -7.35 38.37 13.52
N ILE A 44 -7.26 37.31 14.33
CA ILE A 44 -6.60 36.06 13.91
C ILE A 44 -7.32 35.46 12.69
N GLY A 45 -8.65 35.37 12.72
CA GLY A 45 -9.44 34.85 11.60
C GLY A 45 -9.19 35.60 10.29
N ASP A 46 -9.15 36.93 10.36
CA ASP A 46 -8.86 37.80 9.21
C ASP A 46 -7.43 37.57 8.67
N LEU A 47 -6.45 37.37 9.55
CA LEU A 47 -5.04 37.17 9.16
C LEU A 47 -4.76 35.82 8.50
N ILE A 48 -5.46 34.76 8.91
CA ILE A 48 -5.22 33.39 8.42
C ILE A 48 -6.26 32.92 7.40
N GLY A 49 -7.26 33.75 7.08
CA GLY A 49 -8.33 33.39 6.16
C GLY A 49 -9.19 32.22 6.66
N ARG A 50 -9.57 32.22 7.95
CA ARG A 50 -10.46 31.21 8.55
C ARG A 50 -11.57 31.85 9.37
N SER A 51 -12.72 31.18 9.44
CA SER A 51 -13.87 31.70 10.17
C SER A 51 -13.60 31.82 11.68
N TYR A 52 -14.18 32.84 12.31
CA TYR A 52 -14.07 33.06 13.76
C TYR A 52 -14.37 31.81 14.59
N GLY A 53 -15.42 31.05 14.23
CA GLY A 53 -15.77 29.81 14.89
C GLY A 53 -14.69 28.73 14.80
N THR A 54 -14.00 28.64 13.66
CA THR A 54 -12.87 27.71 13.46
C THR A 54 -11.70 28.09 14.36
N VAL A 55 -11.33 29.37 14.39
CA VAL A 55 -10.24 29.87 15.23
C VAL A 55 -10.53 29.65 16.72
N ILE A 56 -11.77 29.90 17.18
CA ILE A 56 -12.18 29.57 18.55
C ILE A 56 -12.00 28.08 18.84
N ALA A 57 -12.46 27.22 17.92
CA ALA A 57 -12.39 25.78 18.11
C ALA A 57 -10.93 25.29 18.17
N TRP A 58 -10.05 25.87 17.36
CA TRP A 58 -8.61 25.58 17.36
C TRP A 58 -7.90 26.10 18.61
N LYS A 59 -8.20 27.33 19.04
CA LYS A 59 -7.69 27.90 20.31
C LYS A 59 -8.02 27.00 21.50
N ASN A 60 -9.26 26.54 21.57
CA ASN A 60 -9.74 25.74 22.70
C ASN A 60 -9.44 24.24 22.55
N ASN A 61 -8.68 23.83 21.52
CA ASN A 61 -8.42 22.42 21.18
C ASN A 61 -9.67 21.55 21.03
N LYS A 62 -10.84 22.14 20.74
CA LYS A 62 -12.12 21.42 20.61
C LYS A 62 -12.27 20.73 19.26
N LYS A 63 -11.62 21.23 18.19
CA LYS A 63 -11.75 20.69 16.83
C LYS A 63 -10.45 20.87 16.03
N ARG A 64 -9.43 20.07 16.33
CA ARG A 64 -8.17 20.09 15.57
C ARG A 64 -8.42 19.77 14.08
N PRO A 65 -7.64 20.36 13.15
CA PRO A 65 -7.65 19.91 11.76
C PRO A 65 -7.40 18.40 11.67
N ARG A 66 -8.05 17.74 10.71
CA ARG A 66 -7.89 16.29 10.53
C ARG A 66 -6.45 15.90 10.19
N ALA A 67 -5.77 16.71 9.39
CA ALA A 67 -4.36 16.50 9.03
C ALA A 67 -3.45 16.55 10.26
N ILE A 68 -3.64 17.53 11.16
CA ILE A 68 -2.91 17.63 12.43
C ILE A 68 -3.15 16.39 13.31
N SER A 69 -4.42 16.02 13.52
CA SER A 69 -4.73 14.85 14.37
C SER A 69 -4.19 13.54 13.80
N GLY A 70 -4.17 13.40 12.47
CA GLY A 70 -3.57 12.25 11.79
C GLY A 70 -2.06 12.26 11.94
N LEU A 71 -1.42 13.39 11.71
CA LEU A 71 0.03 13.56 11.85
C LEU A 71 0.50 13.25 13.28
N GLU A 72 -0.14 13.83 14.29
CA GLU A 72 0.17 13.55 15.70
C GLU A 72 0.07 12.06 16.02
N LYS A 73 -0.95 11.38 15.47
CA LYS A 73 -1.12 9.93 15.66
C LYS A 73 -0.02 9.14 14.96
N CYS A 74 0.33 9.46 13.71
CA CYS A 74 1.45 8.82 13.00
C CYS A 74 2.77 8.99 13.75
N LEU A 75 3.05 10.20 14.26
CA LEU A 75 4.24 10.48 15.05
C LEU A 75 4.25 9.70 16.36
N SER A 76 3.12 9.64 17.08
CA SER A 76 3.03 8.85 18.33
C SER A 76 3.18 7.34 18.13
N LEU A 77 2.96 6.88 16.90
CA LEU A 77 3.10 5.49 16.49
C LEU A 77 4.44 5.25 15.76
N ASP A 78 5.38 6.20 15.75
CA ASP A 78 6.66 6.07 15.04
C ASP A 78 6.51 5.63 13.56
N LEU A 79 5.44 6.09 12.91
CA LEU A 79 5.14 5.77 11.50
C LEU A 79 5.75 6.79 10.53
N LEU A 80 6.11 7.98 11.00
CA LEU A 80 6.67 9.07 10.18
C LEU A 80 7.87 9.75 10.86
N PRO A 81 8.91 10.13 10.09
CA PRO A 81 9.14 9.75 8.69
C PRO A 81 9.26 8.22 8.55
N LEU A 82 8.81 7.69 7.41
CA LEU A 82 8.85 6.26 7.16
C LEU A 82 10.08 5.91 6.34
N ASP A 83 11.10 5.36 7.00
CA ASP A 83 12.29 4.80 6.36
C ASP A 83 12.17 3.29 6.16
N ILE A 84 12.94 2.75 5.21
CA ILE A 84 13.05 1.29 5.02
C ILE A 84 13.62 0.55 6.24
N SER A 85 14.43 1.24 7.06
CA SER A 85 15.00 0.71 8.29
C SER A 85 14.04 0.80 9.49
N ASN A 86 12.86 1.40 9.32
CA ASN A 86 11.86 1.49 10.37
C ASN A 86 11.33 0.08 10.72
N HIS A 87 11.31 -0.26 12.01
CA HIS A 87 10.86 -1.57 12.50
C HIS A 87 9.40 -1.91 12.14
N LYS A 88 8.57 -0.91 11.82
CA LYS A 88 7.17 -1.09 11.37
C LYS A 88 7.05 -1.25 9.86
N PHE A 89 8.09 -0.89 9.10
CA PHE A 89 8.07 -0.96 7.65
C PHE A 89 7.74 -2.37 7.10
N PRO A 90 8.28 -3.48 7.65
CA PRO A 90 7.91 -4.82 7.17
C PRO A 90 6.40 -5.08 7.18
N ALA A 91 5.70 -4.71 8.26
CA ALA A 91 4.25 -4.89 8.34
C ALA A 91 3.49 -3.93 7.41
N ILE A 92 3.97 -2.69 7.24
CA ILE A 92 3.41 -1.73 6.28
C ILE A 92 3.61 -2.21 4.84
N ASN A 93 4.75 -2.80 4.53
CA ASN A 93 5.09 -3.35 3.22
C ASN A 93 4.18 -4.55 2.87
N ILE A 94 3.97 -5.48 3.82
CA ILE A 94 3.00 -6.58 3.66
C ILE A 94 1.58 -6.04 3.47
N LEU A 95 1.17 -5.05 4.25
CA LEU A 95 -0.14 -4.40 4.11
C LEU A 95 -0.29 -3.76 2.71
N ALA A 96 0.71 -3.01 2.27
CA ALA A 96 0.76 -2.39 0.95
C ALA A 96 0.67 -3.44 -0.16
N ALA A 97 1.42 -4.54 -0.05
CA ALA A 97 1.38 -5.65 -1.00
C ALA A 97 -0.01 -6.30 -1.07
N LYS A 98 -0.63 -6.62 0.08
CA LYS A 98 -1.99 -7.20 0.14
C LYS A 98 -3.02 -6.24 -0.47
N VAL A 99 -2.96 -4.94 -0.13
CA VAL A 99 -3.83 -3.90 -0.75
C VAL A 99 -3.61 -3.81 -2.25
N PHE A 100 -2.37 -3.84 -2.73
CA PHE A 100 -2.08 -3.70 -4.15
C PHE A 100 -2.54 -4.91 -4.97
N TRP A 101 -2.24 -6.12 -4.48
CA TRP A 101 -2.46 -7.36 -5.21
C TRP A 101 -3.87 -7.87 -5.13
N THR A 102 -4.54 -7.75 -3.99
CA THR A 102 -5.87 -8.35 -3.76
C THR A 102 -6.94 -7.33 -3.41
N GLY A 103 -6.54 -6.09 -3.16
CA GLY A 103 -7.38 -5.06 -2.59
C GLY A 103 -7.46 -3.81 -3.44
N HIS A 104 -7.78 -2.71 -2.77
CA HIS A 104 -7.74 -1.36 -3.33
C HIS A 104 -7.84 -0.29 -2.24
N LEU A 105 -7.37 0.92 -2.56
CA LEU A 105 -7.65 2.14 -1.79
C LEU A 105 -8.80 2.91 -2.45
N SER A 106 -9.86 3.19 -1.71
CA SER A 106 -11.04 3.92 -2.21
C SER A 106 -11.28 5.21 -1.44
N TRP A 107 -11.91 6.18 -2.10
CA TRP A 107 -12.41 7.37 -1.45
C TRP A 107 -13.84 7.14 -0.95
N ALA A 108 -14.07 7.42 0.33
CA ALA A 108 -15.40 7.52 0.89
C ALA A 108 -15.99 8.92 0.58
N SER A 109 -17.31 8.99 0.46
CA SER A 109 -18.07 10.22 0.16
C SER A 109 -17.86 11.36 1.18
N ASN A 110 -17.34 11.04 2.36
CA ASN A 110 -17.02 11.98 3.44
C ASN A 110 -15.54 12.44 3.44
N GLY A 111 -14.79 12.17 2.36
CA GLY A 111 -13.38 12.57 2.20
C GLY A 111 -12.38 11.71 2.97
N HIS A 112 -12.82 10.56 3.48
CA HIS A 112 -11.93 9.56 4.09
C HIS A 112 -11.40 8.61 3.03
N GLN A 113 -10.16 8.15 3.19
CA GLN A 113 -9.67 7.02 2.42
C GLN A 113 -9.95 5.74 3.17
N ASN A 114 -10.43 4.74 2.44
CA ASN A 114 -10.66 3.41 2.95
C ASN A 114 -9.74 2.45 2.21
N MET A 115 -9.24 1.46 2.93
CA MET A 115 -8.59 0.29 2.33
C MET A 115 -9.55 -0.91 2.37
N SER A 116 -9.48 -1.71 1.32
CA SER A 116 -10.14 -3.01 1.23
C SER A 116 -9.11 -4.04 0.78
N ILE A 117 -9.09 -5.21 1.40
CA ILE A 117 -8.28 -6.38 0.98
C ILE A 117 -9.24 -7.55 0.80
N HIS A 118 -9.09 -8.32 -0.28
CA HIS A 118 -9.94 -9.47 -0.58
C HIS A 118 -9.18 -10.78 -0.42
N GLY A 119 -9.84 -11.80 0.13
CA GLY A 119 -9.24 -13.12 0.32
C GLY A 119 -10.21 -14.11 0.96
N ASN A 120 -9.70 -15.31 1.23
CA ASN A 120 -10.41 -16.30 2.04
C ASN A 120 -10.35 -15.92 3.54
N LEU A 121 -11.25 -16.49 4.36
CA LEU A 121 -11.39 -16.09 5.76
C LEU A 121 -10.13 -16.35 6.58
N GLN A 122 -9.57 -17.56 6.49
CA GLN A 122 -8.42 -17.96 7.31
C GLN A 122 -7.21 -17.05 7.09
N LYS A 123 -6.81 -16.83 5.83
CA LYS A 123 -5.67 -15.95 5.49
C LYS A 123 -5.91 -14.50 5.93
N LEU A 124 -7.17 -14.04 5.90
CA LEU A 124 -7.51 -12.69 6.36
C LEU A 124 -7.53 -12.57 7.89
N GLU A 125 -7.90 -13.63 8.61
CA GLU A 125 -7.79 -13.68 10.08
C GLU A 125 -6.32 -13.68 10.51
N GLU A 126 -5.47 -14.47 9.83
CA GLU A 126 -4.02 -14.48 10.03
C GLU A 126 -3.42 -13.08 9.77
N LEU A 127 -3.79 -12.45 8.65
CA LEU A 127 -3.38 -11.09 8.33
C LEU A 127 -3.88 -10.06 9.36
N GLN A 128 -5.13 -10.16 9.79
CA GLN A 128 -5.69 -9.28 10.82
C GLN A 128 -4.90 -9.38 12.13
N ASN A 129 -4.59 -10.60 12.58
CA ASN A 129 -3.83 -10.84 13.80
C ASN A 129 -2.41 -10.25 13.68
N TYR A 130 -1.73 -10.52 12.57
CA TYR A 130 -0.40 -9.98 12.30
C TYR A 130 -0.37 -8.45 12.30
N LEU A 131 -1.34 -7.79 11.66
CA LEU A 131 -1.42 -6.32 11.61
C LEU A 131 -1.81 -5.72 12.96
N GLN A 132 -2.66 -6.39 13.73
CA GLN A 132 -3.02 -5.95 15.08
C GLN A 132 -1.82 -6.05 16.03
N GLU A 133 -1.01 -7.11 15.92
CA GLU A 133 0.22 -7.27 16.72
C GLU A 133 1.32 -6.29 16.30
N SER A 134 1.56 -6.17 14.99
CA SER A 134 2.71 -5.41 14.46
C SER A 134 2.47 -3.90 14.38
N LEU A 135 1.22 -3.48 14.18
CA LEU A 135 0.87 -2.07 13.89
C LEU A 135 -0.20 -1.50 14.82
N ASP A 136 -0.70 -2.28 15.79
CA ASP A 136 -1.89 -1.95 16.59
C ASP A 136 -3.10 -1.53 15.70
N LEU A 137 -3.16 -2.09 14.48
CA LEU A 137 -4.17 -1.70 13.51
C LEU A 137 -5.47 -2.47 13.75
N LYS A 138 -6.46 -1.77 14.31
CA LYS A 138 -7.82 -2.29 14.47
C LYS A 138 -8.52 -2.42 13.12
N THR A 139 -8.83 -3.66 12.74
CA THR A 139 -9.51 -4.01 11.49
C THR A 139 -10.80 -4.77 11.73
N SER A 140 -11.64 -4.89 10.69
CA SER A 140 -12.85 -5.72 10.73
C SER A 140 -13.00 -6.50 9.44
N ILE A 141 -13.33 -7.77 9.55
CA ILE A 141 -13.60 -8.64 8.38
C ILE A 141 -15.10 -8.61 8.10
N ARG A 142 -15.49 -8.37 6.85
CA ARG A 142 -16.89 -8.34 6.42
C ARG A 142 -17.14 -9.34 5.28
N PRO A 143 -18.25 -10.10 5.33
CA PRO A 143 -18.63 -10.98 4.23
C PRO A 143 -19.16 -10.17 3.03
N GLN A 144 -18.85 -10.60 1.81
CA GLN A 144 -19.53 -10.09 0.62
C GLN A 144 -20.93 -10.73 0.46
N ARG A 145 -21.90 -9.92 0.03
CA ARG A 145 -23.24 -10.42 -0.32
C ARG A 145 -23.20 -11.07 -1.71
N LYS A 146 -23.91 -12.21 -1.87
CA LYS A 146 -24.17 -12.96 -3.13
C LYS A 146 -23.08 -13.93 -3.61
N GLY A 147 -22.79 -14.97 -2.82
CA GLY A 147 -22.27 -16.25 -3.35
C GLY A 147 -20.95 -16.20 -4.12
N LYS A 148 -20.09 -15.21 -3.80
CA LYS A 148 -18.68 -15.19 -4.22
C LYS A 148 -17.86 -15.24 -2.95
N ASP A 149 -17.06 -16.28 -2.78
CA ASP A 149 -16.25 -16.58 -1.59
C ASP A 149 -15.10 -15.58 -1.43
N SER A 150 -15.45 -14.34 -1.11
CA SER A 150 -14.49 -13.27 -0.86
C SER A 150 -14.91 -12.50 0.38
N PHE A 151 -14.03 -12.48 1.36
CA PHE A 151 -14.15 -11.65 2.53
C PHE A 151 -13.38 -10.35 2.28
N ILE A 152 -13.88 -9.25 2.83
CA ILE A 152 -13.23 -7.94 2.74
C ILE A 152 -12.68 -7.61 4.12
N LEU A 153 -11.38 -7.35 4.22
CA LEU A 153 -10.84 -6.62 5.35
C LEU A 153 -11.18 -5.15 5.16
N SER A 154 -12.11 -4.63 5.96
CA SER A 154 -12.45 -3.21 6.03
C SER A 154 -11.92 -2.65 7.33
N GLY A 155 -11.15 -1.57 7.27
CA GLY A 155 -10.47 -1.09 8.47
C GLY A 155 -11.38 -0.27 9.43
N GLY A 156 -11.00 -0.22 10.70
CA GLY A 156 -11.69 0.54 11.77
C GLY A 156 -11.42 2.05 11.73
N THR A 157 -11.59 2.77 12.85
CA THR A 157 -11.31 4.21 12.94
C THR A 157 -9.89 4.59 12.49
N ASP A 158 -8.94 3.68 12.64
CA ASP A 158 -7.52 3.90 12.33
C ASP A 158 -7.16 3.55 10.88
N SER A 159 -8.09 2.96 10.14
CA SER A 159 -7.88 2.57 8.75
C SER A 159 -7.65 3.74 7.82
N ALA A 160 -8.32 4.86 8.08
CA ALA A 160 -8.13 6.08 7.30
C ALA A 160 -6.72 6.65 7.50
N LEU A 161 -6.09 6.41 8.65
CA LEU A 161 -4.70 6.81 8.91
C LEU A 161 -3.75 5.98 8.05
N TYR A 162 -3.88 4.65 8.11
CA TYR A 162 -3.02 3.74 7.35
C TYR A 162 -3.26 3.81 5.85
N ALA A 163 -4.50 4.00 5.39
CA ALA A 163 -4.79 4.22 3.97
C ALA A 163 -4.06 5.46 3.42
N ARG A 164 -4.00 6.53 4.23
CA ARG A 164 -3.22 7.74 3.91
C ARG A 164 -1.73 7.49 3.97
N LEU A 165 -1.23 6.74 4.94
CA LEU A 165 0.18 6.36 4.99
C LEU A 165 0.58 5.56 3.74
N LEU A 166 -0.26 4.63 3.30
CA LEU A 166 -0.09 3.89 2.05
C LEU A 166 -0.09 4.84 0.84
N GLN A 167 -0.97 5.83 0.79
CA GLN A 167 -0.92 6.85 -0.26
C GLN A 167 0.38 7.68 -0.20
N ALA A 168 0.87 8.02 1.00
CA ALA A 168 2.08 8.81 1.18
C ALA A 168 3.32 8.10 0.63
N ILE A 169 3.42 6.77 0.76
CA ILE A 169 4.47 5.96 0.11
C ILE A 169 4.21 5.72 -1.40
N GLY A 170 3.17 6.35 -1.97
CA GLY A 170 2.85 6.29 -3.39
C GLY A 170 2.05 5.07 -3.82
N MET A 171 1.21 4.50 -2.95
CA MET A 171 0.20 3.53 -3.39
C MET A 171 -0.87 4.19 -4.25
N PRO A 172 -1.17 3.65 -5.45
CA PRO A 172 -2.18 4.23 -6.32
C PRO A 172 -3.60 4.01 -5.76
N PRO A 173 -4.49 5.02 -5.81
CA PRO A 173 -5.90 4.85 -5.51
C PRO A 173 -6.60 3.97 -6.56
N SER A 174 -7.79 3.45 -6.26
CA SER A 174 -8.58 2.56 -7.15
C SER A 174 -9.13 3.22 -8.42
N THR A 175 -8.62 4.40 -8.81
CA THR A 175 -9.02 5.06 -10.05
C THR A 175 -8.53 4.24 -11.26
N ALA A 176 -8.87 4.65 -12.48
CA ALA A 176 -8.49 3.94 -13.71
C ALA A 176 -6.97 3.71 -13.86
N ASP A 177 -6.14 4.45 -13.10
CA ASP A 177 -4.67 4.32 -13.02
C ASP A 177 -4.19 3.35 -11.91
N SER A 178 -5.09 2.58 -11.27
CA SER A 178 -4.82 1.60 -10.20
C SER A 178 -3.94 0.40 -10.58
N ASN A 179 -3.42 0.43 -11.80
CA ASN A 179 -2.59 -0.60 -12.38
C ASN A 179 -1.09 -0.24 -12.40
N GLN A 180 -0.69 0.89 -11.82
CA GLN A 180 0.73 1.24 -11.68
C GLN A 180 1.35 0.54 -10.46
N MET A 181 2.59 0.07 -10.57
CA MET A 181 3.34 -0.39 -9.41
C MET A 181 3.46 0.74 -8.37
N PRO A 182 3.36 0.49 -7.06
CA PRO A 182 3.52 1.52 -6.05
C PRO A 182 4.88 2.23 -6.18
N GLU A 183 4.89 3.54 -5.98
CA GLU A 183 6.09 4.35 -6.25
C GLU A 183 7.27 3.95 -5.37
N TYR A 184 7.05 3.65 -4.08
CA TYR A 184 8.13 3.16 -3.22
C TYR A 184 8.71 1.84 -3.73
N VAL A 185 7.91 0.93 -4.29
CA VAL A 185 8.42 -0.32 -4.86
C VAL A 185 9.29 -0.04 -6.09
N ARG A 186 8.85 0.87 -6.98
CA ARG A 186 9.67 1.31 -8.13
C ARG A 186 10.99 1.91 -7.69
N LYS A 187 10.97 2.80 -6.69
CA LYS A 187 12.18 3.40 -6.10
C LYS A 187 13.13 2.33 -5.57
N LEU A 188 12.60 1.32 -4.86
CA LEU A 188 13.42 0.23 -4.31
C LEU A 188 14.00 -0.67 -5.42
N VAL A 189 13.23 -1.02 -6.45
CA VAL A 189 13.70 -1.83 -7.59
C VAL A 189 14.84 -1.14 -8.36
N HIS A 190 14.81 0.20 -8.44
CA HIS A 190 15.81 1.00 -9.16
C HIS A 190 16.88 1.62 -8.24
N SER A 191 16.89 1.29 -6.96
CA SER A 191 17.89 1.80 -6.03
C SER A 191 19.27 1.19 -6.30
N GLN A 192 20.34 1.98 -6.11
CA GLN A 192 21.71 1.45 -6.13
C GLN A 192 21.97 0.48 -4.96
N SER A 193 21.18 0.56 -3.89
CA SER A 193 21.23 -0.29 -2.69
C SER A 193 20.37 -1.56 -2.78
N VAL A 194 19.98 -2.01 -3.97
CA VAL A 194 19.26 -3.28 -4.18
C VAL A 194 20.01 -4.51 -3.63
N ASP A 195 21.33 -4.42 -3.52
CA ASP A 195 22.17 -5.45 -2.88
C ASP A 195 22.14 -5.39 -1.34
N ASP A 196 21.56 -4.34 -0.74
CA ASP A 196 21.26 -4.31 0.69
C ASP A 196 20.23 -5.40 1.04
N SER A 197 20.58 -6.21 2.02
CA SER A 197 19.74 -7.26 2.57
C SER A 197 18.34 -6.76 2.98
N VAL A 198 18.20 -5.51 3.42
CA VAL A 198 16.93 -4.93 3.86
C VAL A 198 16.04 -4.59 2.66
N VAL A 199 16.59 -3.91 1.64
CA VAL A 199 15.88 -3.59 0.39
C VAL A 199 15.41 -4.86 -0.29
N ARG A 200 16.32 -5.85 -0.42
CA ARG A 200 15.99 -7.13 -1.04
C ARG A 200 14.90 -7.86 -0.27
N ARG A 201 14.95 -7.89 1.06
CA ARG A 201 13.91 -8.51 1.88
C ARG A 201 12.55 -7.84 1.68
N ALA A 202 12.50 -6.51 1.65
CA ALA A 202 11.26 -5.78 1.40
C ALA A 202 10.65 -6.14 0.03
N LEU A 203 11.47 -6.19 -1.02
CA LEU A 203 11.01 -6.62 -2.35
C LEU A 203 10.59 -8.09 -2.38
N GLN A 204 11.29 -8.96 -1.64
CA GLN A 204 10.92 -10.38 -1.49
C GLN A 204 9.57 -10.54 -0.79
N ASP A 205 9.32 -9.83 0.30
CA ASP A 205 8.03 -9.85 1.00
C ASP A 205 6.89 -9.40 0.07
N PHE A 206 7.12 -8.35 -0.73
CA PHE A 206 6.14 -7.86 -1.69
C PHE A 206 5.84 -8.87 -2.81
N VAL A 207 6.89 -9.55 -3.31
CA VAL A 207 6.78 -10.62 -4.32
C VAL A 207 6.18 -11.89 -3.73
N HIS A 208 6.45 -12.21 -2.47
CA HIS A 208 5.87 -13.35 -1.79
C HIS A 208 4.34 -13.27 -1.79
N VAL A 209 3.79 -12.10 -1.44
CA VAL A 209 2.34 -11.87 -1.49
C VAL A 209 1.78 -12.01 -2.91
N LEU A 210 2.51 -11.56 -3.95
CA LEU A 210 2.10 -11.77 -5.35
C LEU A 210 1.94 -13.28 -5.64
N PHE A 211 2.94 -14.09 -5.30
CA PHE A 211 2.88 -15.53 -5.54
C PHE A 211 1.79 -16.19 -4.69
N GLU A 212 1.72 -15.88 -3.40
CA GLU A 212 0.72 -16.44 -2.48
C GLU A 212 -0.72 -16.23 -2.98
N GLU A 213 -1.01 -15.07 -3.58
CA GLU A 213 -2.37 -14.68 -3.95
C GLU A 213 -2.70 -14.92 -5.43
N ARG A 214 -1.72 -14.76 -6.33
CA ARG A 214 -1.94 -14.86 -7.79
C ARG A 214 -1.45 -16.17 -8.39
N PHE A 215 -0.48 -16.84 -7.77
CA PHE A 215 -0.01 -18.15 -8.22
C PHE A 215 -0.86 -19.29 -7.67
N TYR A 216 -1.22 -19.24 -6.39
CA TYR A 216 -2.02 -20.29 -5.73
C TYR A 216 -3.34 -20.59 -6.48
N VAL A 217 -4.08 -19.55 -6.87
CA VAL A 217 -5.33 -19.66 -7.65
C VAL A 217 -5.12 -20.24 -9.06
N ALA A 218 -3.92 -20.09 -9.63
CA ALA A 218 -3.58 -20.61 -10.95
C ALA A 218 -3.09 -22.07 -10.89
N HIS A 219 -2.41 -22.45 -9.79
CA HIS A 219 -1.91 -23.80 -9.58
C HIS A 219 -3.03 -24.80 -9.25
N GLU A 220 -4.06 -24.39 -8.49
CA GLU A 220 -5.31 -25.15 -8.33
C GLU A 220 -6.00 -25.47 -9.67
N LYS A 221 -5.69 -24.69 -10.72
CA LYS A 221 -6.20 -24.89 -12.09
C LYS A 221 -5.19 -25.57 -13.01
N HIS A 222 -4.09 -26.10 -12.47
CA HIS A 222 -2.97 -26.71 -13.20
C HIS A 222 -2.32 -25.79 -14.25
N THR A 223 -2.29 -24.48 -13.99
CA THR A 223 -1.64 -23.50 -14.87
C THR A 223 -0.39 -22.93 -14.21
N ASN A 224 0.78 -23.11 -14.84
CA ASN A 224 2.03 -22.46 -14.42
C ASN A 224 2.06 -21.01 -14.90
N ARG A 225 1.06 -20.21 -14.51
CA ARG A 225 0.87 -18.84 -15.01
C ARG A 225 0.48 -17.90 -13.87
N LEU A 226 1.15 -16.76 -13.77
CA LEU A 226 0.71 -15.65 -12.93
C LEU A 226 -0.22 -14.76 -13.74
N TYR A 227 -1.47 -14.66 -13.30
CA TYR A 227 -2.44 -13.74 -13.89
C TYR A 227 -2.36 -12.37 -13.20
N LEU A 228 -2.08 -11.34 -13.99
CA LEU A 228 -1.95 -9.95 -13.51
C LEU A 228 -3.25 -9.15 -13.75
N LYS A 229 -3.19 -7.82 -13.63
CA LYS A 229 -4.34 -6.92 -13.82
C LYS A 229 -4.61 -6.67 -15.32
N CYS A 230 -5.88 -6.59 -15.72
CA CYS A 230 -6.25 -6.28 -17.11
C CYS A 230 -6.09 -4.78 -17.43
N PHE A 231 -5.80 -4.48 -18.69
CA PHE A 231 -5.64 -3.11 -19.23
C PHE A 231 -6.48 -2.90 -20.48
N LYS A 232 -6.78 -1.64 -20.82
CA LYS A 232 -7.49 -1.31 -22.06
C LYS A 232 -6.59 -1.37 -23.30
N LYS A 233 -5.27 -1.22 -23.14
CA LYS A 233 -4.29 -1.24 -24.22
C LYS A 233 -3.31 -2.38 -24.03
N GLU A 234 -2.91 -3.02 -25.13
CA GLU A 234 -1.93 -4.11 -25.10
C GLU A 234 -0.56 -3.63 -24.62
N GLU A 235 -0.13 -2.46 -25.08
CA GLU A 235 1.15 -1.85 -24.70
C GLU A 235 1.25 -1.63 -23.19
N ASP A 236 0.20 -1.07 -22.56
CA ASP A 236 0.15 -0.87 -21.11
C ASP A 236 0.20 -2.20 -20.35
N ALA A 237 -0.51 -3.23 -20.82
CA ALA A 237 -0.45 -4.57 -20.24
C ALA A 237 0.96 -5.16 -20.33
N ARG A 238 1.61 -5.05 -21.49
CA ARG A 238 2.96 -5.55 -21.72
C ARG A 238 3.96 -4.83 -20.82
N LYS A 239 3.91 -3.50 -20.79
CA LYS A 239 4.74 -2.66 -19.92
C LYS A 239 4.59 -3.07 -18.46
N TYR A 240 3.36 -3.25 -17.98
CA TYR A 240 3.13 -3.70 -16.62
C TYR A 240 3.65 -5.12 -16.34
N GLY A 241 3.46 -6.05 -17.29
CA GLY A 241 4.04 -7.39 -17.19
C GLY A 241 5.58 -7.36 -17.06
N ASN A 242 6.24 -6.48 -17.82
CA ASN A 242 7.68 -6.26 -17.73
C ASN A 242 8.08 -5.62 -16.38
N GLU A 243 7.35 -4.60 -15.90
CA GLU A 243 7.58 -4.01 -14.56
C GLU A 243 7.51 -5.06 -13.44
N VAL A 244 6.54 -5.99 -13.51
CA VAL A 244 6.41 -7.08 -12.52
C VAL A 244 7.54 -8.11 -12.67
N THR A 245 7.95 -8.41 -13.90
CA THR A 245 9.07 -9.32 -14.18
C THR A 245 10.39 -8.75 -13.62
N ASP A 246 10.64 -7.46 -13.81
CA ASP A 246 11.79 -6.76 -13.26
C ASP A 246 11.82 -6.81 -11.73
N LEU A 247 10.67 -6.53 -11.09
CA LEU A 247 10.51 -6.67 -9.66
C LEU A 247 10.87 -8.09 -9.18
N ILE A 248 10.32 -9.12 -9.83
CA ILE A 248 10.61 -10.52 -9.46
C ILE A 248 12.09 -10.83 -9.63
N ARG A 249 12.71 -10.41 -10.72
CA ARG A 249 14.13 -10.64 -11.01
C ARG A 249 15.03 -9.98 -9.95
N VAL A 250 14.70 -8.77 -9.52
CA VAL A 250 15.46 -8.06 -8.48
C VAL A 250 15.27 -8.71 -7.11
N ALA A 251 14.04 -9.08 -6.75
CA ALA A 251 13.74 -9.73 -5.47
C ALA A 251 14.34 -11.16 -5.39
N LEU A 252 14.30 -11.90 -6.50
CA LEU A 252 14.63 -13.31 -6.60
C LEU A 252 15.64 -13.56 -7.74
N PRO A 253 16.91 -13.12 -7.61
CA PRO A 253 17.87 -13.12 -8.72
C PRO A 253 18.24 -14.51 -9.26
N LYS A 254 17.96 -15.59 -8.52
CA LYS A 254 18.18 -16.97 -8.99
C LYS A 254 17.01 -17.53 -9.80
N LEU A 255 15.89 -16.81 -9.88
CA LEU A 255 14.74 -17.20 -10.66
C LEU A 255 14.89 -16.64 -12.08
N PRO A 256 15.07 -17.47 -13.13
CA PRO A 256 15.46 -17.01 -14.46
C PRO A 256 14.26 -16.47 -15.28
N ILE A 257 13.43 -15.63 -14.63
CA ILE A 257 12.31 -14.95 -15.27
C ILE A 257 12.81 -13.68 -15.95
N THR A 258 12.38 -13.52 -17.20
CA THR A 258 12.72 -12.41 -18.11
C THR A 258 11.46 -11.93 -18.83
N GLU A 259 11.52 -10.79 -19.52
CA GLU A 259 10.41 -10.24 -20.29
C GLU A 259 9.80 -11.23 -21.31
N ASP A 260 10.58 -12.20 -21.80
CA ASP A 260 10.10 -13.25 -22.70
C ASP A 260 9.01 -14.15 -22.07
N HIS A 261 8.94 -14.18 -20.74
CA HIS A 261 7.92 -14.89 -19.99
C HIS A 261 6.58 -14.16 -19.98
N VAL A 262 6.56 -12.88 -20.38
CA VAL A 262 5.36 -12.05 -20.47
C VAL A 262 4.61 -12.36 -21.77
N LYS A 263 3.37 -12.83 -21.64
CA LYS A 263 2.41 -12.92 -22.75
C LYS A 263 1.19 -12.07 -22.43
N VAL A 264 0.75 -11.30 -23.40
CA VAL A 264 -0.46 -10.48 -23.29
C VAL A 264 -1.56 -11.15 -24.09
N HIS A 265 -2.71 -11.37 -23.46
CA HIS A 265 -3.86 -12.02 -24.09
C HIS A 265 -5.04 -11.06 -24.16
N ALA A 266 -5.65 -10.97 -25.34
CA ALA A 266 -6.92 -10.27 -25.49
C ALA A 266 -8.02 -11.06 -24.77
N THR A 267 -8.87 -10.34 -24.03
CA THR A 267 -10.03 -10.88 -23.33
C THR A 267 -11.31 -10.50 -24.08
N ALA A 268 -12.41 -11.20 -23.80
CA ALA A 268 -13.71 -10.97 -24.44
C ALA A 268 -14.32 -9.56 -24.21
N ARG A 269 -13.69 -8.70 -23.38
CA ARG A 269 -14.17 -7.35 -23.03
C ARG A 269 -13.29 -6.24 -23.59
N GLU A 270 -12.62 -6.48 -24.72
CA GLU A 270 -11.68 -5.52 -25.33
C GLU A 270 -10.60 -5.06 -24.34
N SER A 271 -10.17 -5.95 -23.45
CA SER A 271 -9.11 -5.70 -22.49
C SER A 271 -8.00 -6.72 -22.63
N TYR A 272 -6.80 -6.37 -22.20
CA TYR A 272 -5.57 -7.13 -22.36
C TYR A 272 -5.08 -7.59 -20.99
N LEU A 273 -4.88 -8.90 -20.85
CA LEU A 273 -4.42 -9.55 -19.63
C LEU A 273 -2.95 -9.95 -19.79
N PRO A 274 -2.03 -9.29 -19.08
CA PRO A 274 -0.66 -9.77 -18.99
C PRO A 274 -0.59 -11.01 -18.11
N MET A 275 0.18 -11.99 -18.58
CA MET A 275 0.47 -13.22 -17.87
C MET A 275 1.98 -13.48 -17.87
N ILE A 276 2.52 -13.89 -16.72
CA ILE A 276 3.90 -14.36 -16.62
C ILE A 276 3.87 -15.89 -16.58
N TYR A 277 4.48 -16.53 -17.57
CA TYR A 277 4.53 -17.98 -17.68
C TYR A 277 5.74 -18.51 -16.90
N LEU A 278 5.51 -19.46 -16.02
CA LEU A 278 6.55 -20.11 -15.23
C LEU A 278 6.85 -21.48 -15.84
N LYS A 279 8.10 -21.70 -16.22
CA LYS A 279 8.60 -23.01 -16.68
C LYS A 279 8.79 -23.93 -15.47
N VAL A 280 8.89 -25.23 -15.73
CA VAL A 280 9.16 -26.24 -14.68
C VAL A 280 10.45 -25.92 -13.90
N ALA A 281 11.48 -25.41 -14.57
CA ALA A 281 12.73 -24.98 -13.92
C ALA A 281 12.51 -23.77 -12.98
N ASP A 282 11.59 -22.87 -13.31
CA ASP A 282 11.24 -21.71 -12.50
C ASP A 282 10.51 -22.17 -11.24
N MET A 283 9.63 -23.16 -11.37
CA MET A 283 8.91 -23.79 -10.27
C MET A 283 9.86 -24.47 -9.27
N ALA A 284 10.87 -25.19 -9.75
CA ALA A 284 11.89 -25.77 -8.90
C ALA A 284 12.68 -24.69 -8.14
N SER A 285 13.00 -23.58 -8.80
CA SER A 285 13.70 -22.46 -8.17
C SER A 285 12.81 -21.75 -7.14
N LEU A 286 11.52 -21.55 -7.42
CA LEU A 286 10.55 -21.01 -6.47
C LEU A 286 10.43 -21.84 -5.19
N SER A 287 10.54 -23.17 -5.28
CA SER A 287 10.53 -24.06 -4.11
C SER A 287 11.64 -23.76 -3.11
N THR A 288 12.77 -23.22 -3.58
CA THR A 288 13.89 -22.85 -2.72
C THR A 288 13.64 -21.57 -1.93
N TYR A 289 12.74 -20.70 -2.44
CA TYR A 289 12.36 -19.45 -1.78
C TYR A 289 11.09 -19.63 -0.93
N TYR A 290 10.14 -20.42 -1.42
CA TYR A 290 8.80 -20.55 -0.85
C TYR A 290 8.35 -22.02 -0.84
N PRO A 291 8.93 -22.87 0.03
CA PRO A 291 8.63 -24.29 0.06
C PRO A 291 7.16 -24.60 0.39
N SER A 292 6.49 -23.75 1.18
CA SER A 292 5.07 -23.90 1.53
C SER A 292 4.14 -23.74 0.31
N LEU A 293 4.49 -22.88 -0.65
CA LEU A 293 3.65 -22.63 -1.83
C LEU A 293 3.55 -23.83 -2.78
N LEU A 294 4.40 -24.83 -2.63
CA LEU A 294 4.47 -26.01 -3.51
C LEU A 294 4.26 -27.34 -2.78
N ASN A 295 4.22 -27.34 -1.45
CA ASN A 295 3.93 -28.55 -0.67
C ASN A 295 2.42 -28.79 -0.51
N GLU A 296 1.60 -27.74 -0.53
CA GLU A 296 0.14 -27.86 -0.47
C GLU A 296 -0.48 -28.49 -1.73
N SER A 297 0.27 -28.60 -2.85
CA SER A 297 -0.17 -29.30 -4.06
C SER A 297 0.08 -30.81 -4.06
N SER A 298 0.62 -31.36 -2.97
CA SER A 298 0.74 -32.81 -2.78
C SER A 298 -0.46 -33.45 -2.06
N LEU A 299 -1.49 -32.65 -1.71
CA LEU A 299 -2.70 -33.11 -1.02
C LEU A 299 -3.97 -32.44 -1.57
N SER A 300 -4.35 -32.76 -2.82
CA SER A 300 -5.74 -33.08 -3.25
C SER A 300 -5.88 -33.02 -4.77
#